data_AF-A0A949HRT2-F1
#
_entry.id   AF-A0A949HRT2-F1
#
_cell.length_a   1.000
_cell.length_b   1.000
_cell.length_c   1.000
_cell.angle_alpha   90.00
_cell.angle_beta   90.00
_cell.angle_gamma   90.00
#
_symmetry.space_group_name_H-M   'P 1'
#
loop_
_entity.id
_entity.type
_entity.pdbx_description
1 polymer ?
#
loop_
_entity_poly.entity_id
_entity_poly.type
_entity_poly.pdbx_seq_one_letter_code
_entity_poly.pdbx_strand_id
1 'polypeptide(L)'
;MGVVNVTPDSFSDGGKFLDAKAAVAHALELAAQGADLLDIGGESTRPGARPVSAREELRRVMPVLEALAGRVGVPLSIDTRKPAVARAALQAGASIVNDVAAAGRRGDADAMWRLVAESGAGYVVMHAQGTPRTMQKRPAYADVVREVGKFFQER
;
A
#
# COMPACT_ATOMS: atom_id res chain seq x y z
N MET A 1 -1.47 -10.90 -7.37
CA MET A 1 -1.04 -10.03 -6.25
C MET A 1 -1.36 -10.71 -4.93
N GLY A 2 -0.33 -11.11 -4.18
CA GLY A 2 -0.46 -11.61 -2.81
C GLY A 2 -0.40 -10.45 -1.80
N VAL A 3 -1.32 -10.42 -0.85
CA VAL A 3 -1.46 -9.30 0.11
C VAL A 3 -0.78 -9.63 1.44
N VAL A 4 0.11 -8.75 1.90
CA VAL A 4 0.89 -8.91 3.13
C VAL A 4 0.60 -7.73 4.07
N ASN A 5 -0.36 -7.90 4.97
CA ASN A 5 -0.79 -6.86 5.91
C ASN A 5 0.06 -6.88 7.18
N VAL A 6 0.97 -5.93 7.34
CA VAL A 6 1.80 -5.77 8.55
C VAL A 6 1.09 -4.88 9.57
N THR A 7 -0.07 -5.34 10.04
CA THR A 7 -0.85 -4.64 11.07
C THR A 7 -1.04 -5.52 12.30
N PRO A 8 -1.17 -4.93 13.52
CA PRO A 8 -1.31 -5.71 14.76
C PRO A 8 -2.46 -6.72 14.75
N ASP A 9 -3.52 -6.44 13.98
CA ASP A 9 -4.72 -7.28 13.92
C ASP A 9 -4.62 -8.40 12.85
N SER A 10 -3.55 -8.40 12.05
CA SER A 10 -3.37 -9.36 10.94
C SER A 10 -2.57 -10.60 11.34
N PHE A 11 -1.75 -10.49 12.38
CA PHE A 11 -0.96 -11.59 12.93
C PHE A 11 -1.14 -11.57 14.45
N SER A 12 -2.14 -12.31 14.93
CA SER A 12 -2.37 -12.50 16.36
C SER A 12 -1.14 -13.16 16.99
N ASP A 13 -0.33 -12.39 17.75
CA ASP A 13 0.50 -12.78 18.92
C ASP A 13 1.61 -11.76 19.32
N GLY A 14 1.40 -10.45 19.13
CA GLY A 14 1.88 -9.43 20.08
C GLY A 14 3.38 -9.08 20.13
N GLY A 15 4.20 -9.40 19.13
CA GLY A 15 5.63 -9.05 19.12
C GLY A 15 6.03 -8.17 17.94
N LYS A 16 6.57 -6.96 18.18
CA LYS A 16 7.07 -6.05 17.13
C LYS A 16 8.03 -6.70 16.09
N PHE A 17 8.75 -7.75 16.48
CA PHE A 17 9.62 -8.54 15.60
C PHE A 17 9.00 -9.87 15.14
N LEU A 18 8.03 -10.39 15.88
CA LEU A 18 7.27 -11.58 15.48
C LEU A 18 6.36 -11.24 14.29
N ASP A 19 5.75 -10.05 14.31
CA ASP A 19 4.89 -9.54 13.23
C ASP A 19 5.66 -9.45 11.91
N ALA A 20 6.91 -8.96 11.93
CA ALA A 20 7.74 -8.86 10.72
C ALA A 20 8.20 -10.23 10.20
N LYS A 21 8.63 -11.14 11.08
CA LYS A 21 9.04 -12.50 10.69
C LYS A 21 7.86 -13.29 10.12
N ALA A 22 6.69 -13.18 10.74
CA ALA A 22 5.46 -13.81 10.26
C ALA A 22 5.04 -13.25 8.89
N ALA A 23 5.09 -11.93 8.72
CA ALA A 23 4.80 -11.29 7.44
C ALA A 23 5.77 -11.74 6.32
N VAL A 24 7.06 -11.84 6.62
CA VAL A 24 8.06 -12.36 5.66
C VAL A 24 7.79 -13.82 5.31
N ALA A 25 7.50 -14.67 6.30
CA ALA A 25 7.19 -16.08 6.06
C ALA A 25 5.94 -16.22 5.17
N HIS A 26 4.89 -15.47 5.48
CA HIS A 26 3.67 -15.43 4.68
C HIS A 26 3.91 -14.92 3.25
N ALA A 27 4.72 -13.87 3.09
CA ALA A 27 5.08 -13.33 1.78
C ALA A 27 5.84 -14.35 0.92
N LEU A 28 6.77 -15.10 1.51
CA LEU A 28 7.49 -16.19 0.82
C LEU A 28 6.54 -17.32 0.43
N GLU A 29 5.60 -17.68 1.30
CA GLU A 29 4.58 -18.68 0.98
C GLU A 29 3.69 -18.23 -0.19
N LEU A 30 3.20 -16.99 -0.19
CA LEU A 30 2.41 -16.43 -1.29
C LEU A 30 3.19 -16.46 -2.62
N ALA A 31 4.48 -16.11 -2.59
CA ALA A 31 5.34 -16.21 -3.77
C ALA A 31 5.48 -17.67 -4.25
N ALA A 32 5.68 -18.62 -3.33
CA ALA A 32 5.75 -20.05 -3.65
C ALA A 32 4.42 -20.62 -4.18
N GLN A 33 3.28 -20.06 -3.76
CA GLN A 33 1.95 -20.38 -4.29
C GLN A 33 1.67 -19.74 -5.67
N GLY A 34 2.62 -18.96 -6.22
CA GLY A 34 2.51 -18.39 -7.56
C GLY A 34 1.97 -16.96 -7.61
N ALA A 35 2.05 -16.19 -6.51
CA ALA A 35 1.70 -14.77 -6.57
C ALA A 35 2.68 -13.99 -7.47
N ASP A 36 2.17 -13.35 -8.53
CA ASP A 36 3.00 -12.58 -9.48
C ASP A 36 3.64 -11.30 -8.92
N LEU A 37 3.14 -10.81 -7.79
CA LEU A 37 3.70 -9.68 -7.04
C LEU A 37 3.17 -9.73 -5.59
N LEU A 38 3.91 -9.12 -4.67
CA LEU A 38 3.55 -9.03 -3.25
C LEU A 38 3.23 -7.58 -2.89
N ASP A 39 2.10 -7.33 -2.23
CA ASP A 39 1.64 -6.00 -1.83
C ASP A 39 1.69 -5.85 -0.31
N ILE A 40 2.61 -5.02 0.19
CA ILE A 40 2.95 -4.88 1.60
C ILE A 40 2.27 -3.64 2.14
N GLY A 41 1.41 -3.79 3.15
CA GLY A 41 0.67 -2.68 3.76
C GLY A 41 0.88 -2.58 5.27
N GLY A 42 1.28 -1.40 5.76
CA GLY A 42 1.47 -1.14 7.20
C GLY A 42 0.30 -0.41 7.88
N GLU A 43 -0.65 0.08 7.09
CA GLU A 43 -1.84 0.82 7.52
C GLU A 43 -3.11 0.09 7.06
N SER A 44 -4.05 -0.14 7.98
CA SER A 44 -5.34 -0.72 7.61
C SER A 44 -6.20 0.31 6.89
N THR A 45 -6.72 -0.08 5.73
CA THR A 45 -7.64 0.72 4.91
C THR A 45 -9.09 0.22 5.05
N ARG A 46 -9.35 -0.67 6.02
CA ARG A 46 -10.69 -1.20 6.34
C ARG A 46 -11.63 -0.10 6.84
N PRO A 47 -12.96 -0.26 6.67
CA PRO A 47 -13.94 0.68 7.20
C PRO A 47 -13.73 0.95 8.70
N GLY A 48 -13.62 2.24 9.06
CA GLY A 48 -13.45 2.66 10.45
C GLY A 48 -12.02 2.61 10.99
N ALA A 49 -11.04 2.15 10.20
CA ALA A 49 -9.63 2.16 10.60
C ALA A 49 -9.13 3.59 10.88
N ARG A 50 -8.26 3.70 11.90
CA ARG A 50 -7.57 4.95 12.22
C ARG A 50 -6.25 5.03 11.46
N PRO A 51 -5.92 6.17 10.85
CA PRO A 51 -4.62 6.33 10.19
C PRO A 51 -3.50 6.26 11.22
N VAL A 52 -2.35 5.74 10.79
CA VAL A 52 -1.12 5.74 11.56
C VAL A 52 -0.16 6.81 11.04
N SER A 53 0.82 7.21 11.85
CA SER A 53 1.86 8.13 11.40
C SER A 53 2.79 7.46 10.38
N ALA A 54 3.43 8.24 9.51
CA ALA A 54 4.44 7.70 8.58
C ALA A 54 5.56 6.93 9.31
N ARG A 55 5.98 7.42 10.49
CA ARG A 55 6.97 6.75 11.34
C ARG A 55 6.50 5.38 11.81
N GLU A 56 5.23 5.27 12.20
CA GLU A 56 4.64 4.01 12.64
C GLU A 56 4.51 3.02 11.49
N GLU A 57 4.07 3.48 10.33
CA GLU A 57 3.95 2.65 9.13
C GLU A 57 5.32 2.15 8.65
N LEU A 58 6.33 3.03 8.57
CA LEU A 58 7.73 2.66 8.27
C LEU A 58 8.25 1.58 9.23
N ARG A 59 8.00 1.73 10.54
CA ARG A 59 8.43 0.75 11.54
C ARG A 59 7.86 -0.65 11.26
N ARG A 60 6.68 -0.73 10.65
CA ARG A 60 6.03 -1.99 10.30
C ARG A 60 6.57 -2.57 9.00
N VAL A 61 6.59 -1.76 7.94
CA VAL A 61 6.85 -2.27 6.58
C VAL A 61 8.33 -2.45 6.26
N MET A 62 9.22 -1.60 6.79
CA MET A 62 10.63 -1.61 6.39
C MET A 62 11.33 -2.94 6.72
N PRO A 63 11.18 -3.53 7.93
CA PRO A 63 11.81 -4.82 8.22
C PRO A 63 11.34 -5.96 7.29
N VAL A 64 10.11 -5.86 6.76
CA VAL A 64 9.56 -6.85 5.83
C VAL A 64 10.12 -6.63 4.43
N LEU A 65 10.12 -5.39 3.94
CA LEU A 65 10.66 -5.03 2.62
C LEU A 65 12.15 -5.37 2.52
N GLU A 66 12.95 -4.96 3.49
CA GLU A 66 14.40 -5.24 3.53
C GLU A 66 14.68 -6.75 3.57
N ALA A 67 13.85 -7.52 4.27
CA ALA A 67 13.99 -8.97 4.35
C ALA A 67 13.49 -9.71 3.10
N LEU A 68 12.69 -9.10 2.23
CA LEU A 68 12.19 -9.71 0.99
C LEU A 68 12.99 -9.26 -0.24
N ALA A 69 13.58 -8.07 -0.20
CA ALA A 69 14.38 -7.51 -1.29
C ALA A 69 15.49 -8.50 -1.72
N GLY A 70 15.49 -8.86 -3.01
CA GLY A 70 16.44 -9.82 -3.59
C GLY A 70 16.23 -11.29 -3.17
N ARG A 71 15.26 -11.60 -2.31
CA ARG A 71 14.94 -12.97 -1.87
C ARG A 71 13.71 -13.56 -2.56
N VAL A 72 12.86 -12.72 -3.14
CA VAL A 72 11.73 -13.14 -3.97
C VAL A 72 11.98 -12.80 -5.43
N GLY A 73 11.51 -13.67 -6.34
CA GLY A 73 11.61 -13.46 -7.78
C GLY A 73 10.52 -12.56 -8.37
N VAL A 74 9.64 -12.00 -7.53
CA VAL A 74 8.47 -11.22 -7.93
C VAL A 74 8.55 -9.78 -7.42
N PRO A 75 7.96 -8.81 -8.12
CA PRO A 75 7.93 -7.41 -7.69
C PRO A 75 7.33 -7.22 -6.29
N LEU A 76 7.90 -6.27 -5.55
CA LEU A 76 7.35 -5.79 -4.28
C LEU A 76 6.59 -4.48 -4.52
N SER A 77 5.34 -4.46 -4.07
CA SER A 77 4.45 -3.29 -4.03
C SER A 77 4.32 -2.78 -2.59
N ILE A 78 4.28 -1.46 -2.42
CA ILE A 78 3.97 -0.80 -1.15
C ILE A 78 2.57 -0.20 -1.20
N ASP A 79 1.64 -0.71 -0.37
CA ASP A 79 0.32 -0.13 -0.16
C ASP A 79 0.44 1.05 0.82
N THR A 80 0.57 2.25 0.27
CA THR A 80 0.67 3.46 1.07
C THR A 80 0.19 4.71 0.33
N ARG A 81 -0.29 5.66 1.12
CA ARG A 81 -0.72 7.00 0.66
C ARG A 81 0.30 8.08 1.02
N LYS A 82 1.40 7.69 1.66
CA LYS A 82 2.34 8.62 2.30
C LYS A 82 3.63 8.66 1.47
N PRO A 83 3.97 9.79 0.83
CA PRO A 83 5.17 9.89 -0.01
C PRO A 83 6.46 9.49 0.71
N ALA A 84 6.59 9.78 2.01
CA ALA A 84 7.75 9.39 2.81
C ALA A 84 7.88 7.87 2.98
N VAL A 85 6.76 7.15 3.10
CA VAL A 85 6.74 5.67 3.20
C VAL A 85 7.06 5.06 1.84
N ALA A 86 6.42 5.55 0.77
CA ALA A 86 6.71 5.12 -0.59
C ALA A 86 8.19 5.31 -0.93
N ARG A 87 8.78 6.46 -0.60
CA ARG A 87 10.19 6.75 -0.88
C ARG A 87 11.13 5.75 -0.23
N ALA A 88 10.93 5.46 1.06
CA ALA A 88 11.74 4.50 1.78
C ALA A 88 11.55 3.07 1.24
N ALA A 89 10.32 2.70 0.90
CA ALA A 89 10.02 1.39 0.34
C ALA A 89 10.69 1.18 -1.03
N LEU A 90 10.63 2.18 -1.91
CA LEU A 90 11.31 2.15 -3.19
C LEU A 90 12.84 2.03 -3.03
N GLN A 91 13.42 2.77 -2.07
CA GLN A 91 14.84 2.65 -1.72
C GLN A 91 15.21 1.26 -1.17
N ALA A 92 14.27 0.58 -0.51
CA ALA A 92 14.43 -0.78 0.00
C ALA A 92 14.16 -1.87 -1.06
N GLY A 93 13.85 -1.51 -2.31
CA GLY A 93 13.66 -2.46 -3.41
C GLY A 93 12.21 -2.74 -3.80
N ALA A 94 11.24 -1.98 -3.29
CA ALA A 94 9.91 -1.94 -3.91
C ALA A 94 10.00 -1.34 -5.32
N SER A 95 9.16 -1.84 -6.23
CA SER A 95 9.10 -1.38 -7.61
C SER A 95 7.71 -0.89 -8.03
N ILE A 96 6.72 -1.00 -7.13
CA ILE A 96 5.35 -0.54 -7.34
C ILE A 96 4.89 0.24 -6.11
N VAL A 97 4.20 1.36 -6.30
CA VAL A 97 3.45 2.06 -5.26
C VAL A 97 1.96 1.84 -5.51
N ASN A 98 1.28 1.19 -4.56
CA ASN A 98 -0.16 1.02 -4.55
C ASN A 98 -0.80 2.10 -3.69
N ASP A 99 -1.37 3.13 -4.32
CA ASP A 99 -1.94 4.28 -3.60
C ASP A 99 -3.46 4.28 -3.72
N VAL A 100 -4.11 3.72 -2.70
CA VAL A 100 -5.56 3.66 -2.60
C VAL A 100 -6.23 5.04 -2.41
N ALA A 101 -5.46 6.11 -2.19
CA ALA A 101 -5.97 7.47 -2.19
C ALA A 101 -5.79 8.18 -3.53
N ALA A 102 -5.10 7.55 -4.50
CA ALA A 102 -4.80 8.12 -5.81
C ALA A 102 -4.26 9.56 -5.71
N ALA A 103 -3.26 9.75 -4.86
CA ALA A 103 -2.66 11.06 -4.58
C ALA A 103 -3.66 12.08 -3.99
N GLY A 104 -4.77 11.63 -3.42
CA GLY A 104 -5.98 12.39 -3.05
C GLY A 104 -5.89 13.37 -1.87
N ARG A 105 -4.76 14.05 -1.67
CA ARG A 105 -4.70 15.34 -0.95
C ARG A 105 -3.89 16.30 -1.83
N ARG A 106 -4.48 17.44 -2.21
CA ARG A 106 -3.92 18.41 -3.19
C ARG A 106 -2.48 18.91 -2.90
N GLY A 107 -1.88 18.58 -1.75
CA GLY A 107 -0.46 18.84 -1.45
C GLY A 107 0.46 17.61 -1.46
N ASP A 108 -0.07 16.40 -1.17
CA ASP A 108 0.71 15.16 -1.18
C ASP A 108 0.77 14.53 -2.58
N ALA A 109 -0.20 14.87 -3.45
CA ALA A 109 -0.30 14.41 -4.82
C ALA A 109 1.00 14.62 -5.61
N ASP A 110 1.42 15.88 -5.63
CA ASP A 110 2.63 16.33 -6.30
C ASP A 110 3.87 15.58 -5.82
N ALA A 111 3.97 15.35 -4.51
CA ALA A 111 5.12 14.65 -3.94
C ALA A 111 5.13 13.16 -4.29
N MET A 112 3.96 12.50 -4.28
CA MET A 112 3.84 11.09 -4.66
C MET A 112 4.13 10.88 -6.14
N TRP A 113 3.51 11.68 -7.02
CA TRP A 113 3.71 11.54 -8.46
C TRP A 113 5.12 11.88 -8.91
N ARG A 114 5.74 12.94 -8.35
CA ARG A 114 7.16 13.24 -8.63
C ARG A 114 8.05 12.09 -8.19
N LEU A 115 7.84 11.55 -7.00
CA LEU A 115 8.61 10.40 -6.51
C LEU A 115 8.50 9.19 -7.45
N VAL A 116 7.28 8.85 -7.89
CA VAL A 116 7.08 7.70 -8.78
C VAL A 116 7.69 7.96 -10.16
N ALA A 117 7.51 9.16 -10.71
CA ALA A 117 8.13 9.56 -11.98
C ALA A 117 9.67 9.54 -11.92
N GLU A 118 10.28 10.01 -10.83
CA GLU A 118 11.73 10.01 -10.61
C GLU A 118 12.30 8.60 -10.42
N SER A 119 11.55 7.71 -9.76
CA SER A 119 12.00 6.34 -9.49
C SER A 119 11.75 5.37 -10.65
N GLY A 120 10.84 5.70 -11.57
CA GLY A 120 10.39 4.78 -12.62
C GLY A 120 9.53 3.63 -12.10
N ALA A 121 9.03 3.73 -10.87
CA ALA A 121 8.18 2.70 -10.27
C ALA A 121 6.81 2.61 -10.96
N GLY A 122 6.18 1.44 -10.89
CA GLY A 122 4.76 1.30 -11.22
C GLY A 122 3.89 2.06 -10.22
N TYR A 123 2.75 2.59 -10.68
CA TYR A 123 1.75 3.24 -9.82
C TYR A 123 0.38 2.61 -10.00
N VAL A 124 -0.24 2.18 -8.91
CA VAL A 124 -1.65 1.74 -8.92
C VAL A 124 -2.51 2.90 -8.43
N VAL A 125 -3.36 3.39 -9.32
CA VAL A 125 -4.36 4.42 -9.03
C VAL A 125 -5.67 3.73 -8.67
N MET A 126 -6.24 4.04 -7.50
CA MET A 126 -7.54 3.51 -7.09
C MET A 126 -8.59 4.61 -6.92
N HIS A 127 -9.77 4.41 -7.49
CA HIS A 127 -10.92 5.25 -7.22
C HIS A 127 -11.57 4.89 -5.87
N ALA A 128 -11.87 5.91 -5.05
CA ALA A 128 -12.67 5.76 -3.85
C ALA A 128 -13.56 7.00 -3.61
N GLN A 129 -14.83 6.78 -3.24
CA GLN A 129 -15.69 7.86 -2.72
C GLN A 129 -15.40 8.08 -1.23
N GLY A 130 -14.89 9.26 -0.89
CA GLY A 130 -14.58 9.63 0.49
C GLY A 130 -13.26 9.03 1.02
N THR A 131 -13.24 8.65 2.29
CA THR A 131 -12.05 8.07 2.96
C THR A 131 -12.42 6.69 3.52
N PRO A 132 -11.47 5.81 3.92
CA PRO A 132 -11.82 4.56 4.61
C PRO A 132 -12.81 4.71 5.77
N ARG A 133 -12.76 5.85 6.48
CA ARG A 133 -13.66 6.16 7.57
C ARG A 133 -15.09 6.49 7.13
N THR A 134 -15.28 6.95 5.90
CA THR A 134 -16.56 7.50 5.39
C THR A 134 -17.10 6.82 4.14
N MET A 135 -16.31 6.03 3.44
CA MET A 135 -16.63 5.47 2.12
C MET A 135 -17.86 4.55 2.12
N GLN A 136 -18.20 3.97 3.27
CA GLN A 136 -19.37 3.11 3.43
C GLN A 136 -20.62 3.84 3.93
N LYS A 137 -20.55 5.15 4.24
CA LYS A 137 -21.69 5.84 4.86
C LYS A 137 -22.85 6.04 3.89
N ARG A 138 -22.57 6.54 2.68
CA ARG A 138 -23.56 6.76 1.61
C ARG A 138 -22.87 6.76 0.22
N PRO A 139 -22.28 5.65 -0.23
CA PRO A 139 -21.74 5.58 -1.57
C PRO A 139 -22.89 5.56 -2.57
N ALA A 140 -23.06 6.63 -3.32
CA ALA A 140 -24.08 6.75 -4.35
C ALA A 140 -23.46 7.43 -5.57
N TYR A 141 -23.74 6.88 -6.75
CA TYR A 141 -23.34 7.42 -8.04
C TYR A 141 -24.61 7.65 -8.85
N ALA A 142 -24.64 8.69 -9.67
CA ALA A 142 -25.65 8.82 -10.70
C ALA A 142 -25.35 7.86 -11.86
N ASP A 143 -24.06 7.72 -12.21
CA ASP A 143 -23.54 6.76 -13.18
C ASP A 143 -22.11 6.37 -12.77
N VAL A 144 -21.96 5.20 -12.16
CA VAL A 144 -20.67 4.74 -11.63
C VAL A 144 -19.60 4.58 -12.71
N VAL A 145 -19.97 4.12 -13.91
CA VAL A 145 -18.99 3.89 -14.99
C VAL A 145 -18.46 5.21 -15.50
N ARG A 146 -19.37 6.17 -15.76
CA ARG A 146 -18.99 7.50 -16.22
C ARG A 146 -18.19 8.27 -15.19
N GLU A 147 -18.60 8.23 -13.92
CA GLU A 147 -17.93 8.96 -12.85
C GLU A 147 -16.53 8.39 -12.56
N VAL A 148 -16.39 7.07 -12.49
CA VAL A 148 -15.08 6.42 -12.30
C VAL A 148 -14.18 6.62 -13.53
N GLY A 149 -14.74 6.53 -14.74
CA GLY A 149 -14.00 6.80 -15.98
C GLY A 149 -13.47 8.24 -16.02
N LYS A 150 -14.29 9.22 -15.63
CA LYS A 150 -13.87 10.62 -15.53
C LYS A 150 -12.76 10.80 -14.51
N PHE A 151 -12.85 10.16 -13.34
CA PHE A 151 -11.81 10.22 -12.32
C PHE A 151 -10.43 9.77 -12.86
N PHE A 152 -10.38 8.66 -13.60
CA PHE A 152 -9.12 8.17 -14.17
C PHE A 152 -8.60 9.03 -15.33
N GLN A 153 -9.47 9.72 -16.07
CA GLN A 153 -9.03 10.67 -17.11
C GLN A 153 -8.40 11.95 -16.54
N GLU A 154 -8.72 12.31 -15.30
CA GLU A 154 -8.17 13.48 -14.59
C GLU A 154 -6.85 13.18 -13.84
N ARG A 155 -6.27 12.00 -14.04
CA ARG A 155 -5.08 11.50 -13.34
C ARG A 155 -4.02 11.09 -14.35
#